data_AF-A0A2T6ZFJ4-F1
#
_entry.id   AF-A0A2T6ZFJ4-F1
#
_cell.length_a   1.000
_cell.length_b   1.000
_cell.length_c   1.000
_cell.angle_alpha   90.00
_cell.angle_beta   90.00
_cell.angle_gamma   90.00
#
_symmetry.space_group_name_H-M   'P 1'
#
loop_
_entity.id
_entity.type
_entity.pdbx_description
1 polymer ?
#
loop_
_entity_poly.entity_id
_entity_poly.type
_entity_poly.pdbx_seq_one_letter_code
_entity_poly.pdbx_strand_id
1 'polypeptide(L)'
;MPPQSLHHRRTHNLLLITRLLSLRDGVSPFTLLLDSLSQSARPLLREYIRRQQSGTRIIFISFETVVAPEGVSVFIRARGKELVSLQREIGGAVGGSGSNRLSPQPSQ
;
A
#
# COMPACT_ATOMS: atom_id res chain seq x y z
N MET A 1 -27.35 -17.32 26.45
CA MET A 1 -26.39 -17.50 25.35
C MET A 1 -26.43 -16.25 24.47
N PRO A 2 -25.30 -15.68 24.03
CA PRO A 2 -25.33 -14.57 23.08
C PRO A 2 -26.08 -15.02 21.80
N PRO A 3 -26.95 -14.19 21.22
CA PRO A 3 -27.77 -14.60 20.09
C PRO A 3 -26.88 -15.01 18.91
N GLN A 4 -27.15 -16.19 18.33
CA GLN A 4 -26.34 -16.82 17.27
C GLN A 4 -26.07 -15.88 16.07
N SER A 5 -26.95 -14.91 15.83
CA SER A 5 -26.82 -13.87 14.82
C SER A 5 -25.63 -12.91 15.04
N LEU A 6 -25.28 -12.62 16.31
CA LEU A 6 -24.13 -11.76 16.62
C LEU A 6 -22.81 -12.48 16.36
N HIS A 7 -22.74 -13.77 16.67
CA HIS A 7 -21.55 -14.57 16.38
C HIS A 7 -21.32 -14.66 14.86
N HIS A 8 -22.38 -14.95 14.10
CA HIS A 8 -22.33 -15.00 12.64
C HIS A 8 -21.86 -13.67 12.03
N ARG A 9 -22.42 -12.53 12.46
CA ARG A 9 -22.02 -11.19 11.98
C ARG A 9 -20.57 -10.83 12.30
N ARG A 10 -20.08 -11.17 13.51
CA ARG A 10 -18.69 -10.94 13.89
C ARG A 10 -17.73 -11.71 13.00
N THR A 11 -17.99 -13.00 12.78
CA THR A 11 -17.17 -13.85 11.91
C THR A 11 -17.16 -13.33 10.48
N HIS A 12 -18.33 -12.96 9.94
CA HIS A 12 -18.44 -12.37 8.60
C HIS A 12 -17.62 -11.08 8.47
N ASN A 13 -17.77 -10.14 9.39
CA ASN A 13 -17.07 -8.85 9.34
C ASN A 13 -15.55 -9.02 9.48
N LEU A 14 -15.11 -9.94 10.34
CA LEU A 14 -13.69 -10.23 10.50
C LEU A 14 -13.09 -10.81 9.21
N LEU A 15 -13.81 -11.72 8.57
CA LEU A 15 -13.39 -12.34 7.32
C LEU A 15 -13.34 -11.31 6.18
N LEU A 16 -14.33 -10.42 6.11
CA LEU A 16 -14.38 -9.33 5.14
C LEU A 16 -13.23 -8.34 5.32
N ILE A 17 -13.00 -7.88 6.56
CA ILE A 17 -11.86 -6.98 6.86
C ILE A 17 -10.54 -7.66 6.51
N THR A 18 -10.38 -8.95 6.83
CA THR A 18 -9.16 -9.71 6.51
C THR A 18 -8.94 -9.81 5.00
N ARG A 19 -10.00 -10.01 4.21
CA ARG A 19 -9.93 -9.97 2.74
C ARG A 19 -9.51 -8.60 2.22
N LEU A 20 -10.14 -7.52 2.72
CA LEU A 20 -9.79 -6.17 2.32
C LEU A 20 -8.33 -5.84 2.64
N LEU A 21 -7.86 -6.15 3.86
CA LEU A 21 -6.49 -5.90 4.30
C LEU A 21 -5.43 -6.71 3.55
N SER A 22 -5.80 -7.85 2.99
CA SER A 22 -4.88 -8.71 2.23
C SER A 22 -4.88 -8.41 0.73
N LEU A 23 -5.71 -7.46 0.27
CA LEU A 23 -5.84 -7.05 -1.14
C LEU A 23 -6.04 -8.22 -2.11
N ARG A 24 -6.58 -9.36 -1.62
CA ARG A 24 -6.82 -10.57 -2.43
C ARG A 24 -8.02 -10.39 -3.34
N ASP A 25 -8.18 -11.26 -4.33
CA ASP A 25 -9.44 -11.41 -5.07
C ASP A 25 -9.96 -10.15 -5.78
N GLY A 26 -9.08 -9.16 -6.06
CA GLY A 26 -9.46 -7.94 -6.77
C GLY A 26 -10.56 -7.13 -6.07
N VAL A 27 -10.67 -7.20 -4.74
CA VAL A 27 -11.83 -6.65 -3.99
C VAL A 27 -12.06 -5.15 -4.23
N SER A 28 -11.01 -4.39 -4.58
CA SER A 28 -11.15 -2.97 -4.91
C SER A 28 -10.01 -2.47 -5.81
N PRO A 29 -10.31 -1.89 -7.00
CA PRO A 29 -9.32 -1.23 -7.83
C PRO A 29 -8.83 0.10 -7.24
N PHE A 30 -9.56 0.65 -6.27
CA PHE A 30 -9.21 1.91 -5.61
C PHE A 30 -9.75 1.96 -4.18
N THR A 31 -8.84 2.03 -3.22
CA THR A 31 -9.19 2.13 -1.79
C THR A 31 -8.74 3.48 -1.24
N LEU A 32 -9.70 4.28 -0.79
CA LEU A 32 -9.43 5.56 -0.13
C LEU A 32 -9.29 5.34 1.38
N LEU A 33 -8.17 5.79 1.96
CA LEU A 33 -7.96 5.82 3.40
C LEU A 33 -8.13 7.25 3.89
N LEU A 34 -9.01 7.43 4.88
CA LEU A 34 -9.21 8.71 5.56
C LEU A 34 -8.54 8.64 6.92
N ASP A 35 -7.67 9.60 7.21
CA ASP A 35 -6.93 9.68 8.47
C ASP A 35 -6.94 11.09 9.05
N SER A 36 -6.35 11.24 10.22
CA SER A 36 -6.21 12.52 10.91
C SER A 36 -4.85 12.61 11.59
N LEU A 37 -4.51 13.80 12.09
CA LEU A 37 -3.29 14.00 12.86
C LEU A 37 -3.26 13.18 14.16
N SER A 38 -4.43 12.93 14.77
CA SER A 38 -4.52 12.10 15.98
C SER A 38 -4.43 10.61 15.67
N GLN A 39 -4.84 10.19 14.47
CA GLN A 39 -4.82 8.79 14.05
C GLN A 39 -4.40 8.68 12.58
N SER A 40 -3.08 8.60 12.35
CA SER A 40 -2.52 8.44 11.02
C SER A 40 -2.79 7.05 10.43
N ALA A 41 -2.96 6.97 9.10
CA ALA A 41 -3.13 5.71 8.36
C ALA A 41 -1.83 4.90 8.18
N ARG A 42 -0.67 5.41 8.62
CA ARG A 42 0.63 4.72 8.44
C ARG A 42 0.67 3.27 8.98
N PRO A 43 0.13 2.96 10.17
CA PRO A 43 0.08 1.58 10.66
C PRO A 43 -0.78 0.68 9.77
N LEU A 44 -1.89 1.20 9.24
CA LEU A 44 -2.78 0.48 8.35
C LEU A 44 -2.12 0.20 6.99
N LEU A 45 -1.41 1.19 6.42
CA LEU A 45 -0.59 1.00 5.21
C LEU A 45 0.49 -0.08 5.41
N ARG A 46 1.13 -0.11 6.58
CA ARG A 46 2.10 -1.17 6.91
C ARG A 46 1.43 -2.55 6.93
N GLU A 47 0.21 -2.66 7.43
CA GLU A 47 -0.54 -3.92 7.41
C GLU A 47 -0.88 -4.37 6.00
N TYR A 48 -1.27 -3.47 5.10
CA TYR A 48 -1.47 -3.80 3.68
C TYR A 48 -0.20 -4.35 3.03
N ILE A 49 0.94 -3.68 3.25
CA ILE A 49 2.24 -4.10 2.71
C ILE A 49 2.67 -5.44 3.32
N ARG A 50 2.42 -5.67 4.60
CA ARG A 50 2.77 -6.92 5.29
C ARG A 50 1.92 -8.11 4.85
N ARG A 51 0.64 -7.90 4.54
CA ARG A 51 -0.35 -8.96 4.24
C ARG A 51 -0.48 -9.29 2.75
N GLN A 52 0.28 -8.62 1.91
CA GLN A 52 0.33 -8.85 0.47
C GLN A 52 0.67 -10.32 0.12
N GLN A 53 0.19 -10.78 -1.04
CA GLN A 53 0.49 -12.12 -1.54
C GLN A 53 1.87 -12.19 -2.18
N SER A 54 2.70 -13.17 -1.81
CA SER A 54 4.03 -13.36 -2.38
C SER A 54 4.07 -13.15 -3.90
N GLY A 55 5.00 -12.31 -4.36
CA GLY A 55 5.09 -11.88 -5.77
C GLY A 55 4.34 -10.58 -6.10
N THR A 56 3.56 -10.01 -5.18
CA THR A 56 2.92 -8.70 -5.39
C THR A 56 3.99 -7.61 -5.44
N ARG A 57 4.04 -6.88 -6.57
CA ARG A 57 4.93 -5.73 -6.73
C ARG A 57 4.28 -4.47 -6.14
N ILE A 58 4.90 -3.90 -5.12
CA ILE A 58 4.37 -2.71 -4.45
C ILE A 58 5.12 -1.47 -4.94
N ILE A 59 4.39 -0.57 -5.58
CA ILE A 59 4.90 0.74 -6.01
C ILE A 59 4.39 1.79 -5.01
N PHE A 60 5.30 2.35 -4.24
CA PHE A 60 4.99 3.37 -3.24
C PHE A 60 5.34 4.76 -3.79
N ILE A 61 4.32 5.60 -3.94
CA ILE A 61 4.47 6.99 -4.40
C ILE A 61 4.44 7.90 -3.17
N SER A 62 5.52 8.62 -2.94
CA SER A 62 5.76 9.44 -1.75
C SER A 62 5.78 10.94 -2.06
N PHE A 63 4.92 11.70 -1.39
CA PHE A 63 4.99 13.17 -1.36
C PHE A 63 5.76 13.70 -0.15
N GLU A 64 5.68 13.02 0.99
CA GLU A 64 6.23 13.46 2.27
C GLU A 64 7.12 12.42 2.95
N THR A 65 6.97 11.14 2.61
CA THR A 65 7.73 10.07 3.23
C THR A 65 9.16 10.06 2.69
N VAL A 66 10.15 10.18 3.58
CA VAL A 66 11.56 10.29 3.21
C VAL A 66 12.19 8.92 2.94
N VAL A 67 11.82 7.93 3.77
CA VAL A 67 12.38 6.57 3.79
C VAL A 67 11.32 5.58 3.33
N ALA A 68 11.68 4.70 2.41
CA ALA A 68 10.79 3.66 1.91
C ALA A 68 10.38 2.70 3.04
N PRO A 69 9.08 2.39 3.20
CA PRO A 69 8.64 1.33 4.09
C PRO A 69 9.19 -0.05 3.66
N GLU A 70 9.39 -0.94 4.62
CA GLU A 70 9.82 -2.32 4.36
C GLU A 70 8.78 -3.08 3.51
N GLY A 71 9.24 -3.91 2.58
CA GLY A 71 8.38 -4.69 1.69
C GLY A 71 7.91 -3.96 0.43
N VAL A 72 8.30 -2.71 0.23
CA VAL A 72 8.05 -1.95 -1.01
C VAL A 72 9.04 -2.37 -2.10
N SER A 73 8.54 -2.59 -3.31
CA SER A 73 9.36 -2.98 -4.47
C SER A 73 9.95 -1.78 -5.21
N VAL A 74 9.17 -0.70 -5.36
CA VAL A 74 9.58 0.53 -6.04
C VAL A 74 9.16 1.73 -5.20
N PHE A 75 10.08 2.66 -4.99
CA PHE A 75 9.82 3.87 -4.23
C PHE A 75 10.00 5.12 -5.11
N ILE A 76 8.92 5.83 -5.37
CA ILE A 76 8.88 7.03 -6.22
C ILE A 76 8.72 8.25 -5.31
N ARG A 77 9.68 9.18 -5.33
CA ARG A 77 9.53 10.50 -4.70
C ARG A 77 8.82 11.44 -5.67
N ALA A 78 7.60 11.86 -5.34
CA ALA A 78 6.74 12.70 -6.17
C ALA A 78 6.87 14.20 -5.86
N ARG A 79 7.39 14.57 -4.68
CA ARG A 79 7.54 15.98 -4.27
C ARG A 79 8.36 16.77 -5.30
N GLY A 80 7.81 17.87 -5.79
CA GLY A 80 8.47 18.77 -6.74
C GLY A 80 8.49 18.29 -8.20
N LYS A 81 7.90 17.14 -8.53
CA LYS A 81 7.76 16.67 -9.92
C LYS A 81 6.49 17.22 -10.56
N GLU A 82 6.56 17.50 -11.85
CA GLU A 82 5.37 17.79 -12.64
C GLU A 82 4.51 16.56 -12.86
N LEU A 83 3.19 16.74 -12.96
CA LEU A 83 2.21 15.66 -13.08
C LEU A 83 2.50 14.72 -14.26
N VAL A 84 2.87 15.28 -15.43
CA VAL A 84 3.17 14.50 -16.63
C VAL A 84 4.43 13.64 -16.45
N SER A 85 5.45 14.19 -15.78
CA SER A 85 6.68 13.45 -15.46
C SER A 85 6.38 12.31 -14.47
N LEU A 86 5.60 12.59 -13.42
CA LEU A 86 5.19 11.60 -12.44
C LEU A 86 4.35 10.48 -13.08
N GLN A 87 3.42 10.82 -13.96
CA GLN A 87 2.60 9.83 -14.67
C GLN A 87 3.44 8.88 -15.52
N ARG A 88 4.46 9.40 -16.24
CA ARG A 88 5.39 8.57 -17.02
C ARG A 88 6.19 7.63 -16.14
N GLU A 89 6.70 8.12 -15.00
CA GLU A 89 7.47 7.31 -14.05
C GLU A 89 6.63 6.20 -13.42
N ILE A 90 5.38 6.51 -13.02
CA ILE A 90 4.43 5.51 -12.52
C ILE A 90 4.14 4.47 -13.61
N GLY A 91 3.85 4.90 -14.84
CA GLY A 91 3.61 4.01 -15.97
C GLY A 91 4.80 3.08 -16.25
N GLY A 92 6.02 3.62 -16.22
CA GLY A 92 7.25 2.84 -16.34
C GLY A 92 7.46 1.85 -15.19
N ALA A 93 7.10 2.22 -13.96
CA ALA A 93 7.21 1.34 -12.80
C ALA A 93 6.20 0.18 -12.82
N VAL A 94 5.00 0.42 -13.37
CA VAL A 94 3.95 -0.60 -13.55
C VAL A 94 4.32 -1.57 -14.67
N GLY A 95 4.81 -1.08 -15.80
CA GLY A 95 5.19 -1.91 -16.96
C GLY A 95 6.59 -2.56 -16.87
N GLY A 96 7.46 -2.06 -16.00
CA GLY A 96 8.85 -2.49 -15.90
C GLY A 96 9.00 -3.82 -15.16
N SER A 97 9.19 -4.93 -15.86
CA SER A 97 9.59 -6.20 -15.27
C SER A 97 10.97 -6.06 -14.58
N GLY A 98 11.02 -6.29 -13.26
CA GLY A 98 12.20 -6.75 -12.51
C GLY A 98 13.58 -6.07 -12.61
N SER A 99 13.75 -4.80 -12.97
CA SER A 99 15.08 -4.18 -12.90
C SER A 99 15.03 -2.67 -12.65
N ASN A 100 15.09 -2.24 -11.38
CA ASN A 100 15.90 -1.05 -11.09
C ASN A 100 16.43 -1.04 -9.66
N ARG A 101 17.72 -0.73 -9.59
CA ARG A 101 18.63 -0.86 -8.45
C ARG A 101 18.30 0.15 -7.36
N LEU A 102 18.41 -0.27 -6.10
CA LEU A 102 18.61 0.65 -4.99
C LEU A 102 19.82 1.53 -5.34
N SER A 103 19.59 2.83 -5.53
CA SER A 103 20.66 3.80 -5.64
C SER A 103 21.21 4.04 -4.23
N PRO A 104 22.52 3.84 -3.99
CA PRO A 104 23.12 4.26 -2.73
C PRO A 104 23.14 5.79 -2.67
N GLN A 105 22.71 6.31 -1.53
CA GLN A 105 22.75 7.73 -1.20
C GLN A 105 24.23 8.20 -1.19
N PRO A 106 24.57 9.38 -1.74
CA PRO A 106 25.92 9.91 -1.59
C PRO A 106 26.13 10.37 -0.15
N SER A 107 27.15 9.81 0.49
CA SER A 107 27.71 10.30 1.75
C SER A 107 28.21 11.74 1.55
N GLN A 108 27.74 12.67 2.36
CA GLN A 108 28.49 13.87 2.71
C GLN A 108 29.09 13.67 4.10
#